data_AF-A0A183CSG2-F1
#
_entry.id   AF-A0A183CSG2-F1
#
_cell.length_a   1.000
_cell.length_b   1.000
_cell.length_c   1.000
_cell.angle_alpha   90.00
_cell.angle_beta   90.00
_cell.angle_gamma   90.00
#
_symmetry.space_group_name_H-M   'P 1'
#
loop_
_entity.id
_entity.type
_entity.pdbx_description
1 polymer ?
#
loop_
_entity_poly.entity_id
_entity_poly.type
_entity_poly.pdbx_seq_one_letter_code
_entity_poly.pdbx_strand_id
1 'polypeptide(L)'
;MASMNNGHVAANGIQQQQQQKLKQAQQSEALVKSNRGTATMIAKNYAMAEVRSDEEMQMLAEYAVDYAHSIGLVSRSNKYTNEVSVAPPLTLLPSPFPRELYEQAIDVQQSLNELYFRVSCDHEFLMEAYEEVIKGDPFHAKLIEVEKRIQKEGVKQPLMLGLQRADYLSHWDEAAQKMELKQ
;
A
#
# COMPACT_ATOMS: atom_id res chain seq x y z
N MET A 1 4.94 -2.04 52.01
CA MET A 1 3.73 -1.60 51.29
C MET A 1 4.12 -0.49 50.34
N ALA A 2 4.28 -0.77 49.04
CA ALA A 2 4.44 0.26 48.01
C ALA A 2 3.61 -0.18 46.81
N SER A 3 2.35 0.25 46.79
CA SER A 3 1.41 0.01 45.70
C SER A 3 1.39 1.24 44.79
N MET A 4 1.67 0.98 43.51
CA MET A 4 1.08 1.55 42.30
C MET A 4 0.69 3.04 42.30
N ASN A 5 1.42 3.85 41.54
CA ASN A 5 0.86 5.08 40.95
C ASN A 5 1.51 5.42 39.59
N ASN A 6 1.34 4.56 38.58
CA ASN A 6 1.81 4.79 37.20
C ASN A 6 0.68 4.90 36.15
N GLY A 7 -0.59 4.97 36.57
CA GLY A 7 -1.73 4.98 35.65
C GLY A 7 -2.15 6.35 35.10
N HIS A 8 -1.74 7.46 35.73
CA HIS A 8 -2.20 8.81 35.35
C HIS A 8 -1.36 9.51 34.27
N VAL A 9 -0.08 9.13 34.09
CA VAL A 9 0.81 9.81 33.14
C VAL A 9 0.61 9.31 31.70
N ALA A 10 0.31 8.02 31.51
CA ALA A 10 0.09 7.41 30.20
C ALA A 10 -1.22 7.87 29.52
N ALA A 11 -2.29 8.08 30.30
CA ALA A 11 -3.58 8.52 29.79
C ALA A 11 -3.52 9.94 29.19
N ASN A 12 -2.78 10.84 29.83
CA ASN A 12 -2.61 12.22 29.35
C ASN A 12 -1.79 12.30 28.05
N GLY A 13 -0.80 11.44 27.86
CA GLY A 13 0.01 11.39 26.63
C GLY A 13 -0.79 10.92 25.41
N ILE A 14 -1.66 9.92 25.58
CA ILE A 14 -2.55 9.42 24.52
C ILE A 14 -3.58 10.49 24.13
N GLN A 15 -4.14 11.19 25.12
CA GLN A 15 -5.13 12.24 24.88
C GLN A 15 -4.51 13.46 24.17
N GLN A 16 -3.26 13.82 24.50
CA GLN A 16 -2.52 14.86 23.80
C GLN A 16 -2.19 14.47 22.35
N GLN A 17 -1.74 13.23 22.10
CA GLN A 17 -1.50 12.75 20.73
C GLN A 17 -2.78 12.72 19.88
N GLN A 18 -3.92 12.32 20.46
CA GLN A 18 -5.21 12.33 19.76
C GLN A 18 -5.64 13.76 19.42
N GLN A 19 -5.48 14.72 20.34
CA GLN A 19 -5.77 16.13 20.07
C GLN A 19 -4.83 16.74 19.02
N GLN A 20 -3.57 16.31 18.97
CA GLN A 20 -2.60 16.77 17.99
C GLN A 20 -2.91 16.23 16.58
N LYS A 21 -3.30 14.95 16.49
CA LYS A 21 -3.81 14.34 15.24
C LYS A 21 -5.10 15.00 14.77
N LEU A 22 -6.03 15.33 15.68
CA LEU A 22 -7.26 16.04 15.34
C LEU A 22 -6.98 17.44 14.79
N LYS A 23 -6.05 18.18 15.42
CA LYS A 23 -5.63 19.51 14.97
C LYS A 23 -4.93 19.46 13.61
N GLN A 24 -4.08 18.47 13.36
CA GLN A 24 -3.47 18.26 12.04
C GLN A 24 -4.51 17.90 10.97
N ALA A 25 -5.49 17.05 11.29
CA ALA A 25 -6.59 16.72 10.38
C ALA A 25 -7.49 17.93 10.08
N GLN A 26 -7.75 18.77 11.08
CA GLN A 26 -8.53 20.00 10.92
C GLN A 26 -7.75 21.07 10.13
N GLN A 27 -6.44 21.16 10.33
CA GLN A 27 -5.57 22.07 9.55
C GLN A 27 -5.44 21.61 8.10
N SER A 28 -5.30 20.30 7.83
CA SER A 28 -5.28 19.78 6.47
C SER A 28 -6.64 19.94 5.79
N GLU A 29 -7.76 19.81 6.52
CA GLU A 29 -9.08 20.16 6.00
C GLU A 29 -9.22 21.65 5.65
N ALA A 30 -8.70 22.54 6.50
CA ALA A 30 -8.75 23.99 6.29
C ALA A 30 -7.89 24.43 5.10
N LEU A 31 -6.68 23.86 4.96
CA LEU A 31 -5.77 24.14 3.84
C LEU A 31 -6.38 23.72 2.50
N VAL A 32 -7.12 22.61 2.49
CA VAL A 32 -7.77 22.11 1.27
C VAL A 32 -9.08 22.85 0.94
N LYS A 33 -9.76 23.45 1.93
CA LYS A 33 -10.94 24.31 1.67
C LYS A 33 -10.58 25.63 0.96
N SER A 34 -9.31 26.04 1.03
CA SER A 34 -8.77 27.26 0.41
C SER A 34 -8.51 27.10 -1.10
N ASN A 35 -8.05 25.93 -1.55
CA ASN A 35 -7.69 25.70 -2.95
C ASN A 35 -8.86 25.07 -3.73
N ARG A 36 -9.85 25.89 -4.10
CA ARG A 36 -11.05 25.44 -4.84
C ARG A 36 -10.81 25.38 -6.34
N GLY A 37 -10.47 24.18 -6.83
CA GLY A 37 -10.83 23.72 -8.16
C GLY A 37 -12.06 22.80 -8.08
N THR A 38 -13.04 22.99 -8.97
CA THR A 38 -14.33 22.27 -9.01
C THR A 38 -14.17 20.73 -8.98
N ALA A 39 -13.04 20.19 -9.46
CA ALA A 39 -12.73 18.76 -9.44
C ALA A 39 -12.44 18.19 -8.03
N THR A 40 -11.83 18.96 -7.13
CA THR A 40 -11.45 18.52 -5.77
C THR A 40 -12.67 18.36 -4.86
N MET A 41 -13.74 19.13 -5.12
CA MET A 41 -15.00 19.06 -4.38
C MET A 41 -15.77 17.74 -4.65
N ILE A 42 -15.60 17.14 -5.84
CA ILE A 42 -16.25 15.88 -6.20
C ILE A 42 -15.60 14.72 -5.45
N ALA A 43 -14.26 14.60 -5.50
CA ALA A 43 -13.56 13.46 -4.90
C ALA A 43 -13.70 13.37 -3.36
N LYS A 44 -13.81 14.50 -2.65
CA LYS A 44 -13.87 14.49 -1.18
C LYS A 44 -15.18 13.95 -0.59
N ASN A 45 -16.28 14.10 -1.32
CA ASN A 45 -17.61 13.76 -0.83
C ASN A 45 -18.38 12.81 -1.77
N TYR A 46 -17.75 12.28 -2.83
CA TYR A 46 -18.46 11.45 -3.80
C TYR A 46 -19.15 10.25 -3.13
N ALA A 47 -18.48 9.55 -2.21
CA ALA A 47 -19.05 8.40 -1.54
C ALA A 47 -20.32 8.75 -0.74
N MET A 48 -20.34 9.92 -0.10
CA MET A 48 -21.51 10.43 0.64
C MET A 48 -22.59 11.00 -0.30
N ALA A 49 -22.25 11.35 -1.53
CA ALA A 49 -23.20 11.76 -2.55
C ALA A 49 -23.85 10.56 -3.25
N GLU A 50 -23.09 9.47 -3.45
CA GLU A 50 -23.56 8.23 -4.08
C GLU A 50 -24.38 7.36 -3.12
N VAL A 51 -24.04 7.34 -1.83
CA VAL A 51 -24.77 6.57 -0.79
C VAL A 51 -25.52 7.53 0.12
N ARG A 52 -26.85 7.56 0.00
CA ARG A 52 -27.70 8.64 0.57
C ARG A 52 -28.34 8.28 1.91
N SER A 53 -28.34 7.01 2.29
CA SER A 53 -28.88 6.54 3.57
C SER A 53 -28.16 5.29 4.07
N ASP A 54 -28.27 5.01 5.37
CA ASP A 54 -27.75 3.79 5.99
C ASP A 54 -28.43 2.52 5.43
N GLU A 55 -29.71 2.63 5.05
CA GLU A 55 -30.45 1.53 4.42
C GLU A 55 -29.90 1.22 3.02
N GLU A 56 -29.66 2.25 2.20
CA GLU A 56 -29.04 2.09 0.88
C GLU A 56 -27.62 1.51 1.01
N MET A 57 -26.84 1.97 1.99
CA MET A 57 -25.50 1.46 2.29
C MET A 57 -25.52 -0.04 2.59
N GLN A 58 -26.43 -0.49 3.48
CA GLN A 58 -26.55 -1.89 3.85
C GLN A 58 -26.96 -2.76 2.66
N MET A 59 -27.93 -2.31 1.87
CA MET A 59 -28.36 -3.01 0.65
C MET A 59 -27.22 -3.17 -0.36
N LEU A 60 -26.44 -2.10 -0.59
CA LEU A 60 -25.29 -2.15 -1.49
C LEU A 60 -24.17 -3.06 -0.96
N ALA A 61 -23.94 -3.07 0.36
CA ALA A 61 -22.94 -3.93 0.98
C ALA A 61 -23.31 -5.41 0.83
N GLU A 62 -24.56 -5.78 1.08
CA GLU A 62 -25.07 -7.14 0.86
C GLU A 62 -24.95 -7.55 -0.62
N TYR A 63 -25.39 -6.67 -1.52
CA TYR A 63 -25.26 -6.90 -2.96
C TYR A 63 -23.79 -7.10 -3.38
N ALA A 64 -22.86 -6.29 -2.85
CA ALA A 64 -21.44 -6.41 -3.18
C ALA A 64 -20.85 -7.76 -2.75
N VAL A 65 -21.28 -8.29 -1.60
CA VAL A 65 -20.85 -9.61 -1.12
C VAL A 65 -21.40 -10.73 -2.02
N ASP A 66 -22.68 -10.69 -2.36
CA ASP A 66 -23.30 -11.67 -3.25
C ASP A 66 -22.65 -11.62 -4.65
N TYR A 67 -22.44 -10.41 -5.17
CA TYR A 67 -21.79 -10.20 -6.45
C TYR A 67 -20.35 -10.72 -6.44
N ALA A 68 -19.58 -10.46 -5.37
CA ALA A 68 -18.22 -10.99 -5.21
C ALA A 68 -18.18 -12.52 -5.30
N HIS A 69 -19.13 -13.22 -4.66
CA HIS A 69 -19.26 -14.67 -4.80
C HIS A 69 -19.61 -15.09 -6.23
N SER A 70 -20.51 -14.37 -6.89
CA SER A 70 -20.95 -14.68 -8.27
C SER A 70 -19.82 -14.59 -9.32
N ILE A 71 -18.81 -13.73 -9.09
CA ILE A 71 -17.67 -13.55 -9.99
C ILE A 71 -16.39 -14.26 -9.53
N GLY A 72 -16.45 -15.02 -8.42
CA GLY A 72 -15.28 -15.72 -7.87
C GLY A 72 -14.28 -14.82 -7.13
N LEU A 73 -14.65 -13.59 -6.78
CA LEU A 73 -13.87 -12.72 -5.89
C LEU A 73 -14.06 -13.19 -4.45
N VAL A 74 -13.40 -14.29 -4.09
CA VAL A 74 -13.54 -14.94 -2.78
C VAL A 74 -12.20 -15.30 -2.17
N SER A 75 -12.20 -15.49 -0.85
CA SER A 75 -11.08 -15.96 -0.05
C SER A 75 -11.53 -17.08 0.87
N ARG A 76 -10.59 -17.88 1.36
CA ARG A 76 -10.90 -18.94 2.34
C ARG A 76 -11.33 -18.32 3.66
N SER A 77 -12.38 -18.85 4.28
CA SER A 77 -12.82 -18.42 5.61
C SER A 77 -11.86 -18.88 6.72
N ASN A 78 -11.18 -20.02 6.51
CA ASN A 78 -10.17 -20.58 7.40
C ASN A 78 -8.91 -20.94 6.60
N LYS A 79 -7.74 -20.80 7.21
CA LYS A 79 -6.43 -21.02 6.58
C LYS A 79 -6.21 -22.45 6.06
N TYR A 80 -7.00 -23.42 6.52
CA TYR A 80 -6.68 -24.86 6.32
C TYR A 80 -7.71 -25.67 5.53
N THR A 81 -8.87 -25.12 5.15
CA THR A 81 -9.89 -25.86 4.37
C THR A 81 -10.40 -25.04 3.18
N ASN A 82 -10.85 -25.73 2.13
CA ASN A 82 -11.47 -25.13 0.94
C ASN A 82 -13.00 -25.23 0.96
N GLU A 83 -13.59 -25.59 2.10
CA GLU A 83 -15.02 -25.93 2.20
C GLU A 83 -15.93 -24.69 2.20
N VAL A 84 -15.42 -23.59 2.74
CA VAL A 84 -16.18 -22.34 2.89
C VAL A 84 -15.36 -21.17 2.37
N SER A 85 -15.95 -20.43 1.44
CA SER A 85 -15.44 -19.19 0.90
C SER A 85 -16.19 -17.99 1.49
N VAL A 86 -15.50 -16.85 1.59
CA VAL A 86 -16.07 -15.56 1.98
C VAL A 86 -15.58 -14.49 1.01
N ALA A 87 -16.32 -13.41 0.84
CA ALA A 87 -15.81 -12.25 0.12
C ALA A 87 -14.57 -11.68 0.86
N PRO A 88 -13.48 -11.31 0.16
CA PRO A 88 -12.36 -10.63 0.79
C PRO A 88 -12.78 -9.22 1.26
N PRO A 89 -12.01 -8.58 2.16
CA PRO A 89 -12.22 -7.18 2.47
C PRO A 89 -12.16 -6.32 1.20
N LEU A 90 -13.21 -5.55 0.93
CA LEU A 90 -13.35 -4.70 -0.25
C LEU A 90 -13.91 -3.33 0.13
N THR A 91 -13.58 -2.31 -0.66
CA THR A 91 -14.20 -0.99 -0.55
C THR A 91 -15.52 -0.99 -1.32
N LEU A 92 -16.59 -0.45 -0.72
CA LEU A 92 -17.91 -0.43 -1.37
C LEU A 92 -17.90 0.34 -2.70
N LEU A 93 -17.14 1.43 -2.75
CA LEU A 93 -16.98 2.29 -3.90
C LEU A 93 -15.49 2.43 -4.26
N PRO A 94 -15.16 2.69 -5.54
CA PRO A 94 -13.78 2.86 -5.98
C PRO A 94 -13.20 4.20 -5.50
N SER A 95 -12.06 4.17 -4.81
CA SER A 95 -11.37 5.38 -4.36
C SER A 95 -10.96 6.28 -5.54
N PRO A 96 -11.27 7.59 -5.51
CA PRO A 96 -10.84 8.52 -6.54
C PRO A 96 -9.32 8.63 -6.59
N PHE A 97 -8.75 8.62 -7.79
CA PHE A 97 -7.31 8.78 -8.01
C PHE A 97 -7.04 9.68 -9.23
N PRO A 98 -6.04 10.59 -9.18
CA PRO A 98 -5.75 11.48 -10.31
C PRO A 98 -5.35 10.71 -11.57
N ARG A 99 -6.07 10.95 -12.68
CA ARG A 99 -5.85 10.28 -13.97
C ARG A 99 -4.40 10.40 -14.45
N GLU A 100 -3.84 11.60 -14.40
CA GLU A 100 -2.47 11.88 -14.87
C GLU A 100 -1.43 11.04 -14.12
N LEU A 101 -1.60 10.89 -12.79
CA LEU A 101 -0.71 10.08 -11.97
C LEU A 101 -0.89 8.57 -12.22
N TYR A 102 -2.11 8.12 -12.51
CA TYR A 102 -2.39 6.73 -12.86
C TYR A 102 -1.73 6.36 -14.20
N GLU A 103 -1.89 7.22 -15.21
CA GLU A 103 -1.27 7.03 -16.54
C GLU A 103 0.25 7.05 -16.43
N GLN A 104 0.82 7.98 -15.64
CA GLN A 104 2.26 8.01 -15.34
C GLN A 104 2.76 6.69 -14.73
N ALA A 105 2.01 6.10 -13.78
CA ALA A 105 2.38 4.84 -13.13
C ALA A 105 2.39 3.65 -14.10
N ILE A 106 1.45 3.63 -15.05
CA ILE A 106 1.38 2.62 -16.11
C ILE A 106 2.56 2.77 -17.06
N ASP A 107 2.81 3.98 -17.55
CA ASP A 107 3.79 4.25 -18.59
C ASP A 107 5.21 3.89 -18.14
N VAL A 108 5.55 4.09 -16.85
CA VAL A 108 6.89 3.81 -16.32
C VAL A 108 7.14 2.32 -16.02
N GLN A 109 6.09 1.49 -15.93
CA GLN A 109 6.21 0.10 -15.45
C GLN A 109 7.16 -0.75 -16.30
N GLN A 110 7.17 -0.56 -17.63
CA GLN A 110 8.07 -1.32 -18.51
C GLN A 110 9.54 -0.97 -18.27
N SER A 111 9.84 0.33 -18.10
CA SER A 111 11.21 0.78 -17.79
C SER A 111 11.66 0.31 -16.42
N LEU A 112 10.78 0.29 -15.43
CA LEU A 112 11.08 -0.29 -14.11
C LEU A 112 11.34 -1.80 -14.21
N ASN A 113 10.54 -2.55 -14.96
CA ASN A 113 10.76 -3.98 -15.16
C ASN A 113 12.13 -4.25 -15.77
N GLU A 114 12.53 -3.47 -16.77
CA GLU A 114 13.85 -3.57 -17.41
C GLU A 114 14.97 -3.20 -16.44
N LEU A 115 14.81 -2.13 -15.66
CA LEU A 115 15.75 -1.72 -14.63
C LEU A 115 15.99 -2.85 -13.63
N TYR A 116 14.93 -3.37 -13.02
CA TYR A 116 15.02 -4.44 -12.03
C TYR A 116 15.57 -5.74 -12.64
N PHE A 117 15.23 -6.05 -13.89
CA PHE A 117 15.81 -7.19 -14.60
C PHE A 117 17.32 -7.03 -14.76
N ARG A 118 17.80 -5.88 -15.25
CA ARG A 118 19.23 -5.62 -15.41
C ARG A 118 19.98 -5.66 -14.08
N VAL A 119 19.42 -5.04 -13.05
CA VAL A 119 19.98 -5.10 -11.68
C VAL A 119 20.06 -6.55 -11.19
N SER A 120 19.05 -7.38 -11.47
CA SER A 120 19.06 -8.79 -11.07
C SER A 120 20.13 -9.64 -11.76
N CYS A 121 20.58 -9.23 -12.95
CA CYS A 121 21.66 -9.87 -13.70
C CYS A 121 23.05 -9.32 -13.36
N ASP A 122 23.13 -8.23 -12.61
CA ASP A 122 24.40 -7.62 -12.20
C ASP A 122 24.83 -8.18 -10.84
N HIS A 123 25.52 -9.32 -10.90
CA HIS A 123 25.92 -10.05 -9.71
C HIS A 123 26.90 -9.28 -8.84
N GLU A 124 27.81 -8.51 -9.44
CA GLU A 124 28.78 -7.71 -8.69
C GLU A 124 28.07 -6.61 -7.92
N PHE A 125 27.17 -5.88 -8.58
CA PHE A 125 26.33 -4.87 -7.95
C PHE A 125 25.51 -5.45 -6.78
N LEU A 126 24.88 -6.62 -6.96
CA LEU A 126 24.11 -7.26 -5.89
C LEU A 126 25.00 -7.67 -4.72
N MET A 127 26.19 -8.22 -4.95
CA MET A 127 27.08 -8.62 -3.86
C MET A 127 27.55 -7.42 -3.04
N GLU A 128 27.86 -6.31 -3.71
CA GLU A 128 28.22 -5.04 -3.06
C GLU A 128 27.05 -4.49 -2.23
N ALA A 129 25.85 -4.42 -2.82
CA ALA A 129 24.67 -3.86 -2.16
C ALA A 129 24.26 -4.63 -0.89
N TYR A 130 24.54 -5.93 -0.80
CA TYR A 130 24.20 -6.77 0.34
C TYR A 130 25.32 -6.96 1.37
N GLU A 131 26.53 -6.41 1.16
CA GLU A 131 27.71 -6.68 1.99
C GLU A 131 27.46 -6.44 3.49
N GLU A 132 26.85 -5.30 3.83
CA GLU A 132 26.55 -4.96 5.23
C GLU A 132 25.32 -5.70 5.76
N VAL A 133 24.31 -5.93 4.91
CA VAL A 133 23.05 -6.56 5.31
C VAL A 133 23.28 -7.99 5.79
N ILE A 134 24.11 -8.77 5.10
CA ILE A 134 24.36 -10.17 5.45
C ILE A 134 25.12 -10.34 6.77
N LYS A 135 25.78 -9.29 7.29
CA LYS A 135 26.45 -9.32 8.60
C LYS A 135 25.46 -9.33 9.75
N GLY A 136 24.30 -8.70 9.56
CA GLY A 136 23.25 -8.57 10.57
C GLY A 136 22.04 -9.49 10.35
N ASP A 137 21.87 -10.04 9.14
CA ASP A 137 20.69 -10.82 8.77
C ASP A 137 21.05 -12.23 8.22
N PRO A 138 20.87 -13.28 9.04
CA PRO A 138 21.11 -14.66 8.63
C PRO A 138 20.22 -15.17 7.50
N PHE A 139 19.02 -14.59 7.31
CA PHE A 139 18.14 -14.97 6.21
C PHE A 139 18.71 -14.48 4.87
N HIS A 140 19.09 -13.21 4.78
CA HIS A 140 19.71 -12.66 3.59
C HIS A 140 21.08 -13.30 3.29
N ALA A 141 21.88 -13.61 4.33
CA ALA A 141 23.14 -14.31 4.16
C ALA A 141 22.99 -15.65 3.41
N LYS A 142 21.95 -16.43 3.72
CA LYS A 142 21.66 -17.69 3.03
C LYS A 142 21.25 -17.50 1.58
N LEU A 143 20.49 -16.45 1.27
CA LEU A 143 20.11 -16.15 -0.12
C LEU A 143 21.35 -15.81 -0.97
N ILE A 144 22.26 -15.02 -0.42
CA ILE A 144 23.53 -14.66 -1.07
C ILE A 144 24.45 -15.88 -1.22
N GLU A 145 24.46 -16.80 -0.26
CA GLU A 145 25.20 -18.07 -0.38
C GLU A 145 24.70 -18.91 -1.56
N VAL A 146 23.37 -19.04 -1.72
CA VAL A 146 22.75 -19.75 -2.85
C VAL A 146 23.18 -19.10 -4.16
N GLU A 147 23.15 -17.76 -4.23
CA GLU A 147 23.53 -17.07 -5.46
C GLU A 147 25.01 -17.26 -5.81
N LYS A 148 25.93 -17.12 -4.84
CA LYS A 148 27.36 -17.40 -5.05
C LYS A 148 27.60 -18.82 -5.56
N ARG A 149 26.82 -19.79 -5.07
CA ARG A 149 26.88 -21.17 -5.53
C ARG A 149 26.40 -21.31 -6.98
N ILE A 150 25.29 -20.69 -7.36
CA ILE A 150 24.78 -20.69 -8.73
C ILE A 150 25.82 -20.08 -9.68
N GLN A 151 26.45 -18.97 -9.31
CA GLN A 151 27.53 -18.36 -10.10
C GLN A 151 28.72 -19.29 -10.29
N LYS A 152 29.16 -19.96 -9.21
CA LYS A 152 30.28 -20.91 -9.27
C LYS A 152 29.97 -22.11 -10.17
N GLU A 153 28.75 -22.63 -10.12
CA GLU A 153 28.32 -23.78 -10.94
C GLU A 153 27.96 -23.38 -12.38
N GLY A 154 27.69 -22.09 -12.60
CA GLY A 154 27.21 -21.50 -13.86
C GLY A 154 25.71 -21.68 -14.06
N VAL A 155 25.06 -20.64 -14.60
CA VAL A 155 23.61 -20.62 -14.87
C VAL A 155 23.22 -21.74 -15.86
N LYS A 156 22.33 -22.64 -15.46
CA LYS A 156 21.85 -23.77 -16.28
C LYS A 156 20.54 -23.50 -17.01
N GLN A 157 19.73 -22.55 -16.50
CA GLN A 157 18.49 -22.10 -17.10
C GLN A 157 18.59 -20.58 -17.33
N PRO A 158 18.79 -20.11 -18.58
CA PRO A 158 18.96 -18.69 -18.86
C PRO A 158 17.64 -17.90 -18.90
N LEU A 159 16.49 -18.57 -19.03
CA LEU A 159 15.19 -17.90 -19.09
C LEU A 159 14.70 -17.53 -17.70
N MET A 160 14.31 -16.27 -17.53
CA MET A 160 13.81 -15.71 -16.27
C MET A 160 12.44 -15.05 -16.48
N LEU A 161 11.54 -15.23 -15.52
CA LEU A 161 10.23 -14.57 -15.48
C LEU A 161 10.16 -13.66 -14.25
N GLY A 162 10.19 -12.35 -14.48
CA GLY A 162 9.97 -11.35 -13.43
C GLY A 162 8.48 -10.99 -13.31
N LEU A 163 7.91 -11.18 -12.13
CA LEU A 163 6.57 -10.69 -11.79
C LEU A 163 6.73 -9.53 -10.80
N GLN A 164 6.58 -8.31 -11.29
CA GLN A 164 6.83 -7.09 -10.53
C GLN A 164 5.52 -6.31 -10.31
N ARG A 165 5.37 -5.77 -9.10
CA ARG A 165 4.33 -4.81 -8.75
C ARG A 165 5.02 -3.59 -8.15
N ALA A 166 4.87 -2.43 -8.77
CA ALA A 166 5.30 -1.17 -8.21
C ALA A 166 4.13 -0.52 -7.46
N ASP A 167 4.33 -0.27 -6.17
CA ASP A 167 3.32 0.34 -5.31
C ASP A 167 3.57 1.86 -5.25
N TYR A 168 2.53 2.68 -5.44
CA TYR A 168 2.66 4.14 -5.45
C TYR A 168 1.62 4.81 -4.55
N LEU A 169 1.99 5.97 -4.02
CA LEU A 169 1.14 6.87 -3.27
C LEU A 169 1.09 8.24 -3.95
N SER A 170 -0.08 8.87 -3.90
CA SER A 170 -0.25 10.25 -4.33
C SER A 170 0.21 11.18 -3.20
N HIS A 171 1.18 12.04 -3.49
CA HIS A 171 1.82 12.93 -2.53
C HIS A 171 1.60 14.39 -2.94
N TRP A 172 1.22 15.22 -1.98
CA TRP A 172 1.14 16.66 -2.20
C TRP A 172 2.51 17.30 -1.94
N ASP A 173 3.11 17.87 -2.99
CA ASP A 173 4.30 18.70 -2.86
C ASP A 173 3.88 20.14 -2.52
N GLU A 174 4.21 20.59 -1.30
CA GLU A 174 3.90 21.94 -0.83
C GLU A 174 4.69 23.03 -1.57
N ALA A 175 5.93 22.76 -1.98
CA ALA A 175 6.76 23.74 -2.66
C ALA A 175 6.30 23.93 -4.11
N ALA A 176 5.98 22.82 -4.79
CA ALA A 176 5.52 22.86 -6.17
C ALA A 176 3.99 23.04 -6.32
N GLN A 177 3.24 23.02 -5.20
CA GLN A 177 1.77 23.15 -5.16
C GLN A 177 1.06 22.19 -6.11
N LYS A 178 1.52 20.93 -6.18
CA LYS A 178 1.00 19.91 -7.09
C LYS A 178 0.97 18.54 -6.44
N MET A 179 0.11 17.66 -6.96
CA MET A 179 0.16 16.24 -6.62
C MET A 179 1.22 15.53 -7.47
N GLU A 180 1.97 14.63 -6.85
CA GLU A 180 2.99 13.81 -7.50
C GLU A 180 2.79 12.33 -7.13
N LEU A 181 3.32 11.45 -7.98
CA LEU A 181 3.39 10.03 -7.71
C LEU A 181 4.71 9.71 -7.00
N LYS A 182 4.66 9.04 -5.85
CA LYS A 182 5.84 8.56 -5.11
C LYS A 182 5.74 7.07 -4.81
N GLN A 183 6.85 6.36 -4.98
CA GLN A 183 7.02 4.96 -4.61
C GLN A 183 7.51 4.86 -3.15
#